data_AF-A0A6C8BUU4-F1
#
_entry.id   AF-A0A6C8BUU4-F1
#
_cell.length_a   1.000
_cell.length_b   1.000
_cell.length_c   1.000
_cell.angle_alpha   90.00
_cell.angle_beta   90.00
_cell.angle_gamma   90.00
#
_symmetry.space_group_name_H-M   'P 1'
#
loop_
_entity.id
_entity.type
_entity.pdbx_description
1 polymer ?
#
loop_
_entity_poly.entity_id
_entity_poly.type
_entity_poly.pdbx_seq_one_letter_code
_entity_poly.pdbx_strand_id
1 'polypeptide(L)'
;MSKKELAKSLFIQGKSIKDICVLTGLSRQGIYCMKKDDFSKGIDWESLKLAALRDEKDLENKEAMFLNALIGEFERFLESASKNELDIDTLEALNKYAKTYWTIKAPQKVDVKALNLQTCKKTIDSIIELASTNEVVCEWLSDNSDLIISKVLK
;
A
#
# COMPACT_ATOMS: atom_id res chain seq x y z
N MET A 1 -19.77 -1.99 -13.09
CA MET A 1 -19.39 -1.34 -11.80
C MET A 1 -20.64 -0.74 -11.18
N SER A 2 -20.99 -1.17 -9.96
CA SER A 2 -22.11 -0.57 -9.22
C SER A 2 -21.76 0.86 -8.77
N LYS A 3 -22.79 1.67 -8.47
CA LYS A 3 -22.58 3.04 -7.92
C LYS A 3 -21.77 3.03 -6.62
N LYS A 4 -21.87 1.95 -5.82
CA LYS A 4 -21.11 1.73 -4.59
C LYS A 4 -19.63 1.49 -4.88
N GLU A 5 -19.32 0.63 -5.85
CA GLU A 5 -17.93 0.33 -6.26
C GLU A 5 -17.24 1.55 -6.88
N LEU A 6 -17.97 2.32 -7.68
CA LEU A 6 -17.48 3.57 -8.27
C LEU A 6 -17.21 4.63 -7.19
N ALA A 7 -18.10 4.78 -6.20
CA ALA A 7 -17.86 5.68 -5.08
C ALA A 7 -16.63 5.29 -4.25
N LYS A 8 -16.45 3.97 -4.03
CA LYS A 8 -15.30 3.41 -3.33
C LYS A 8 -13.99 3.65 -4.08
N SER A 9 -13.95 3.39 -5.38
CA SER A 9 -12.73 3.60 -6.18
C SER A 9 -12.33 5.08 -6.24
N LEU A 10 -13.30 5.98 -6.46
CA LEU A 10 -13.04 7.43 -6.47
C LEU A 10 -12.58 7.94 -5.09
N PHE A 11 -13.09 7.36 -4.00
CA PHE A 11 -12.64 7.66 -2.64
C PHE A 11 -11.20 7.21 -2.40
N ILE A 12 -10.86 5.98 -2.80
CA ILE A 12 -9.52 5.40 -2.68
C ILE A 12 -8.50 6.19 -3.53
N GLN A 13 -8.91 6.69 -4.69
CA GLN A 13 -8.11 7.60 -5.54
C GLN A 13 -7.95 9.02 -4.98
N GLY A 14 -8.53 9.31 -3.81
CA GLY A 14 -8.33 10.58 -3.10
C GLY A 14 -9.27 11.72 -3.47
N LYS A 15 -10.33 11.47 -4.27
CA LYS A 15 -11.32 12.52 -4.57
C LYS A 15 -12.11 12.92 -3.33
N SER A 16 -12.54 14.18 -3.27
CA SER A 16 -13.36 14.66 -2.16
C SER A 16 -14.76 14.04 -2.18
N ILE A 17 -15.39 13.91 -1.02
CA ILE A 17 -16.79 13.42 -0.93
C ILE A 17 -17.74 14.29 -1.77
N LYS A 18 -17.47 15.60 -1.90
CA LYS A 18 -18.24 16.51 -2.74
C LYS A 18 -18.15 16.12 -4.22
N ASP A 19 -16.94 15.85 -4.71
CA ASP A 19 -16.72 15.45 -6.10
C ASP A 19 -17.29 14.07 -6.38
N ILE A 20 -17.20 13.15 -5.42
CA ILE A 20 -17.80 11.82 -5.52
C ILE A 20 -19.33 11.93 -5.63
N CYS A 21 -19.97 12.82 -4.85
CA CYS A 21 -21.41 13.06 -4.98
C CYS A 21 -21.78 13.54 -6.39
N VAL A 22 -21.00 14.45 -6.97
CA VAL A 22 -21.22 14.99 -8.32
C VAL A 22 -21.04 13.88 -9.38
N LEU A 23 -20.00 13.06 -9.25
CA LEU A 23 -19.65 12.03 -10.23
C LEU A 23 -20.55 10.77 -10.16
N THR A 24 -21.11 10.47 -8.99
CA THR A 24 -21.91 9.25 -8.77
C THR A 24 -23.41 9.51 -8.64
N GLY A 25 -23.81 10.77 -8.47
CA GLY A 25 -25.18 11.17 -8.16
C GLY A 25 -25.67 10.71 -6.79
N LEU A 26 -24.76 10.29 -5.90
CA LEU A 26 -25.07 9.86 -4.54
C LEU A 26 -25.10 11.05 -3.58
N SER A 27 -25.93 10.96 -2.55
CA SER A 27 -25.91 11.92 -1.45
C SER A 27 -24.72 11.63 -0.51
N ARG A 28 -24.23 12.67 0.18
CA ARG A 28 -23.16 12.51 1.19
C ARG A 28 -23.52 11.46 2.24
N GLN A 29 -24.78 11.48 2.70
CA GLN A 29 -25.30 10.53 3.68
C GLN A 29 -25.26 9.09 3.14
N GLY A 30 -25.61 8.90 1.87
CA GLY A 30 -25.50 7.60 1.19
C GLY A 30 -24.07 7.06 1.19
N ILE A 31 -23.08 7.91 0.91
CA ILE A 31 -21.67 7.53 0.93
C ILE A 31 -21.21 7.14 2.34
N TYR A 32 -21.59 7.89 3.37
CA TYR A 32 -21.26 7.53 4.76
C TYR A 32 -21.94 6.23 5.21
N CYS A 33 -23.19 5.98 4.83
CA CYS A 33 -23.86 4.70 5.07
C CYS A 33 -23.12 3.55 4.40
N MET A 34 -22.67 3.71 3.15
CA MET A 34 -21.88 2.71 2.43
C MET A 34 -20.53 2.43 3.11
N LYS A 35 -19.83 3.47 3.58
CA LYS A 35 -18.58 3.32 4.35
C LYS A 35 -18.83 2.54 5.64
N LYS A 36 -19.93 2.82 6.35
CA LYS A 36 -20.29 2.13 7.59
C LYS A 36 -20.65 0.66 7.36
N ASP A 37 -21.40 0.36 6.29
CA ASP A 37 -21.76 -1.00 5.88
C ASP A 37 -20.55 -1.82 5.43
N ASP A 38 -19.60 -1.20 4.72
CA ASP A 38 -18.34 -1.86 4.36
C ASP A 38 -17.43 -2.06 5.58
N PHE A 39 -17.41 -1.08 6.50
CA PHE A 39 -16.64 -1.18 7.73
C PHE A 39 -17.12 -2.33 8.62
N SER A 40 -18.43 -2.55 8.75
CA SER A 40 -18.96 -3.71 9.50
C SER A 40 -18.63 -5.06 8.85
N LYS A 41 -18.25 -5.05 7.58
CA LYS A 41 -17.77 -6.22 6.81
C LYS A 41 -16.24 -6.32 6.79
N GLY A 42 -15.53 -5.48 7.56
CA GLY A 42 -14.07 -5.47 7.65
C GLY A 42 -13.36 -4.71 6.52
N ILE A 43 -14.09 -3.94 5.71
CA ILE A 43 -13.54 -3.18 4.59
C ILE A 43 -13.43 -1.70 4.98
N ASP A 44 -12.25 -1.27 5.39
CA ASP A 44 -11.98 0.13 5.74
C ASP A 44 -11.48 0.94 4.53
N TRP A 45 -12.31 1.88 4.07
CA TRP A 45 -12.01 2.74 2.93
C TRP A 45 -10.86 3.73 3.22
N GLU A 46 -10.65 4.15 4.47
CA GLU A 46 -9.53 5.03 4.83
C GLU A 46 -8.21 4.26 4.74
N SER A 47 -8.16 3.06 5.32
CA SER A 47 -7.00 2.17 5.20
C SER A 47 -6.67 1.84 3.74
N LEU A 48 -7.68 1.59 2.91
CA LEU A 48 -7.51 1.35 1.47
C LEU A 48 -7.01 2.59 0.71
N LYS A 49 -7.52 3.78 1.05
CA LYS A 49 -7.04 5.06 0.50
C LYS A 49 -5.59 5.32 0.90
N LEU A 50 -5.23 5.06 2.16
CA LEU A 50 -3.84 5.19 2.65
C LEU A 50 -2.90 4.21 1.96
N ALA A 51 -3.34 2.98 1.71
CA ALA A 51 -2.58 1.98 0.96
C ALA A 51 -2.39 2.40 -0.51
N ALA A 52 -3.45 2.89 -1.17
CA ALA A 52 -3.36 3.36 -2.56
C ALA A 52 -2.54 4.63 -2.73
N LEU A 53 -2.56 5.55 -1.76
CA LEU A 53 -1.71 6.74 -1.75
C LEU A 53 -0.23 6.39 -1.57
N ARG A 54 0.10 5.27 -0.91
CA ARG A 54 1.47 4.82 -0.72
C ARG A 54 2.14 4.24 -1.97
N ASP A 55 1.37 3.88 -3.00
CA ASP A 55 1.84 2.92 -4.01
C ASP A 55 2.60 3.52 -5.21
N GLU A 56 2.40 4.79 -5.60
CA GLU A 56 2.93 5.22 -6.91
C GLU A 56 3.46 6.65 -7.07
N LYS A 57 3.07 7.61 -6.22
CA LYS A 57 3.47 9.03 -6.39
C LYS A 57 3.96 9.73 -5.13
N ASP A 58 3.76 9.10 -3.98
CA ASP A 58 3.96 9.73 -2.68
C ASP A 58 5.33 9.37 -2.08
N LEU A 59 5.97 8.31 -2.56
CA LEU A 59 7.31 7.90 -2.09
C LEU A 59 8.39 8.87 -2.57
N GLU A 60 8.46 9.17 -3.88
CA GLU A 60 9.45 10.12 -4.42
C GLU A 60 9.22 11.56 -3.92
N ASN A 61 7.97 12.02 -3.83
CA ASN A 61 7.67 13.37 -3.36
C ASN A 61 7.91 13.53 -1.85
N LYS A 62 7.59 12.51 -1.03
CA LYS A 62 7.90 12.55 0.40
C LYS A 62 9.39 12.36 0.66
N GLU A 63 10.10 11.58 -0.15
CA GLU A 63 11.56 11.51 -0.11
C GLU A 63 12.18 12.86 -0.45
N ALA A 64 11.73 13.55 -1.50
CA ALA A 64 12.23 14.88 -1.85
C ALA A 64 11.93 15.92 -0.77
N MET A 65 10.71 15.95 -0.21
CA MET A 65 10.35 16.85 0.88
C MET A 65 11.13 16.54 2.17
N PHE A 66 11.35 15.27 2.48
CA PHE A 66 12.13 14.84 3.64
C PHE A 66 13.62 15.16 3.46
N LEU A 67 14.20 14.90 2.28
CA LEU A 67 15.59 15.24 1.98
C LEU A 67 15.82 16.75 2.02
N ASN A 68 14.90 17.56 1.49
CA ASN A 68 14.98 19.01 1.58
C ASN A 68 14.87 19.51 3.02
N ALA A 69 14.00 18.90 3.84
CA ALA A 69 13.92 19.20 5.27
C ALA A 69 15.20 18.78 6.02
N LEU A 70 15.76 17.62 5.68
CA LEU A 70 17.02 17.12 6.25
C LEU A 70 18.19 18.04 5.91
N ILE A 71 18.30 18.46 4.64
CA ILE A 71 19.33 19.41 4.17
C ILE A 71 19.17 20.74 4.89
N GLY A 72 17.95 21.30 4.95
CA GLY A 72 17.71 22.58 5.61
C GLY A 72 18.03 22.55 7.11
N GLU A 73 17.75 21.45 7.81
CA GLU A 73 18.15 21.28 9.22
C GLU A 73 19.66 21.05 9.36
N PHE A 74 20.31 20.36 8.42
CA PHE A 74 21.78 20.22 8.39
C PHE A 74 22.48 21.56 8.15
N GLU A 75 21.95 22.41 7.28
CA GLU A 75 22.50 23.75 7.01
C GLU A 75 22.37 24.64 8.25
N ARG A 76 21.20 24.67 8.91
CA ARG A 76 21.01 25.36 10.20
C ARG A 76 21.92 24.80 11.29
N PHE A 77 22.15 23.49 11.29
CA PHE A 77 23.07 22.82 12.20
C PHE A 77 24.53 23.21 11.95
N LEU A 78 24.99 23.30 10.69
CA LEU A 78 26.35 23.77 10.37
C LEU A 78 26.55 25.24 10.75
N GLU A 79 25.54 26.08 10.53
CA GLU A 79 25.57 27.49 10.96
C GLU A 79 25.66 27.63 12.49
N SER A 80 24.98 26.77 13.25
CA SER A 80 25.01 26.79 14.72
C SER A 80 26.26 26.12 15.31
N ALA A 81 26.73 25.02 14.72
CA ALA A 81 27.97 24.34 15.08
C ALA A 81 29.23 25.19 14.81
N SER A 82 29.18 26.08 13.81
CA SER A 82 30.26 27.05 13.57
C SER A 82 30.39 28.11 14.67
N LYS A 83 29.39 28.25 15.54
CA LYS A 83 29.30 29.29 16.57
C LYS A 83 29.55 28.82 18.00
N ASN A 84 29.49 27.52 18.31
CA ASN A 84 29.90 26.93 19.58
C ASN A 84 30.13 25.42 19.40
N GLU A 85 31.04 24.84 20.20
CA GLU A 85 31.28 23.39 20.25
C GLU A 85 29.94 22.63 20.42
N LEU A 86 29.75 21.61 19.58
CA LEU A 86 28.53 20.82 19.50
C LEU A 86 28.18 20.18 20.85
N ASP A 87 27.04 20.56 21.42
CA ASP A 87 26.55 19.96 22.67
C ASP A 87 26.01 18.53 22.47
N ILE A 88 25.94 17.80 23.58
CA ILE A 88 25.53 16.38 23.61
C ILE A 88 24.09 16.18 23.13
N ASP A 89 23.18 17.09 23.44
CA ASP A 89 21.77 16.99 23.04
C ASP A 89 21.63 17.06 21.51
N THR A 90 22.51 17.83 20.87
CA THR A 90 22.55 17.96 19.42
C THR A 90 23.09 16.69 18.74
N LEU A 91 24.07 16.02 19.34
CA LEU A 91 24.55 14.71 18.87
C LEU A 91 23.48 13.61 18.99
N GLU A 92 22.68 13.63 20.06
CA GLU A 92 21.58 12.69 20.24
C GLU A 92 20.46 12.91 19.22
N ALA A 93 20.12 14.17 18.92
CA ALA A 93 19.16 14.51 17.88
C ALA A 93 19.61 13.96 16.52
N LEU A 94 20.89 14.13 16.16
CA LEU A 94 21.46 13.64 14.91
C LEU A 94 21.37 12.11 14.79
N ASN A 95 21.67 11.39 15.86
CA ASN A 95 21.54 9.92 15.92
C ASN A 95 20.09 9.48 15.75
N LYS A 96 19.14 10.20 16.39
CA LYS A 96 17.70 9.93 16.26
C LYS A 96 17.23 10.13 14.81
N TYR A 97 17.68 11.18 14.14
CA TYR A 97 17.35 11.41 12.73
C TYR A 97 17.96 10.35 11.80
N ALA A 98 19.22 9.95 12.02
CA ALA A 98 19.87 8.89 11.24
C ALA A 98 19.17 7.52 11.40
N LYS A 99 18.77 7.15 12.62
CA LYS A 99 17.97 5.94 12.87
C LYS A 99 16.60 5.99 12.20
N THR A 100 15.97 7.16 12.20
CA THR A 100 14.67 7.36 11.55
C THR A 100 14.79 7.20 10.04
N TYR A 101 15.82 7.77 9.41
CA TYR A 101 16.14 7.55 7.99
C TYR A 101 16.39 6.07 7.68
N TRP A 102 17.19 5.39 8.50
CA TRP A 102 17.42 3.94 8.31
C TRP A 102 16.13 3.14 8.44
N THR A 103 15.21 3.52 9.32
CA THR A 103 13.92 2.83 9.48
C THR A 103 12.98 3.05 8.29
N ILE A 104 12.98 4.25 7.72
CA ILE A 104 12.16 4.61 6.54
C ILE A 104 12.72 3.95 5.27
N LYS A 105 14.05 3.97 5.10
CA LYS A 105 14.74 3.42 3.94
C LYS A 105 15.07 1.94 4.07
N ALA A 106 14.95 1.37 5.28
CA ALA A 106 15.14 -0.06 5.48
C ALA A 106 14.18 -0.74 4.51
N PRO A 107 14.69 -1.56 3.58
CA PRO A 107 13.80 -2.31 2.70
C PRO A 107 12.84 -3.03 3.63
N GLN A 108 11.54 -2.77 3.48
CA GLN A 108 10.55 -3.67 4.06
C GLN A 108 11.02 -5.03 3.61
N LYS A 109 11.27 -5.95 4.55
CA LYS A 109 11.48 -7.35 4.20
C LYS A 109 10.17 -7.80 3.59
N VAL A 110 9.95 -7.46 2.33
CA VAL A 110 8.98 -8.10 1.47
C VAL A 110 9.52 -9.51 1.46
N ASP A 111 8.85 -10.37 2.22
CA ASP A 111 9.16 -11.77 2.21
C ASP A 111 8.84 -12.26 0.80
N VAL A 112 9.84 -12.20 -0.07
CA VAL A 112 9.72 -12.54 -1.50
C VAL A 112 9.20 -13.97 -1.64
N LYS A 113 9.49 -14.85 -0.66
CA LYS A 113 8.90 -16.19 -0.62
C LYS A 113 7.40 -16.15 -0.34
N ALA A 114 6.96 -15.34 0.64
CA ALA A 114 5.54 -15.17 0.92
C ALA A 114 4.78 -14.53 -0.26
N LEU A 115 5.39 -13.54 -0.93
CA LEU A 115 4.81 -12.88 -2.10
C LEU A 115 4.72 -13.82 -3.32
N ASN A 116 5.78 -14.60 -3.57
CA ASN A 116 5.77 -15.61 -4.63
C ASN A 116 4.72 -16.69 -4.34
N LEU A 117 4.65 -17.18 -3.10
CA LEU A 117 3.64 -18.15 -2.68
C LEU A 117 2.21 -17.62 -2.90
N GLN A 118 1.96 -16.35 -2.55
CA GLN A 118 0.65 -15.73 -2.73
C GLN A 118 0.30 -15.56 -4.22
N THR A 119 1.30 -15.20 -5.05
CA THR A 119 1.14 -15.08 -6.49
C THR A 119 0.84 -16.43 -7.13
N CYS A 120 1.60 -17.48 -6.80
CA CYS A 120 1.38 -18.84 -7.27
C CYS A 120 -0.03 -19.35 -6.93
N LYS A 121 -0.50 -19.11 -5.70
CA LYS A 121 -1.87 -19.47 -5.29
C LYS A 121 -2.92 -18.76 -6.14
N LYS A 122 -2.82 -17.44 -6.30
CA LYS A 122 -3.76 -16.68 -7.15
C LYS A 122 -3.77 -17.18 -8.59
N THR A 123 -2.61 -17.50 -9.15
CA THR A 123 -2.52 -18.04 -10.52
C THR A 123 -3.22 -19.39 -10.65
N ILE A 124 -3.02 -20.30 -9.69
CA ILE A 124 -3.70 -21.60 -9.67
C ILE A 124 -5.21 -21.42 -9.53
N ASP A 125 -5.66 -20.54 -8.62
CA ASP A 125 -7.09 -20.25 -8.44
C ASP A 125 -7.73 -19.72 -9.73
N SER A 126 -7.06 -18.81 -10.44
CA SER A 126 -7.54 -18.30 -11.73
C SER A 126 -7.58 -19.37 -12.82
N ILE A 127 -6.63 -20.32 -12.84
CA ILE A 127 -6.65 -21.44 -13.79
C ILE A 127 -7.82 -22.38 -13.49
N ILE A 128 -8.09 -22.67 -12.21
CA ILE A 128 -9.24 -23.49 -11.79
C ILE A 128 -10.55 -22.80 -12.17
N GLU A 129 -10.66 -21.49 -11.95
CA GLU A 129 -11.84 -20.70 -12.32
C GLU A 129 -12.08 -20.73 -13.84
N LEU A 130 -11.03 -20.59 -14.65
CA LEU A 130 -11.11 -20.70 -16.12
C LEU A 130 -11.46 -22.12 -16.60
N ALA A 131 -10.96 -23.14 -15.89
CA ALA A 131 -11.20 -24.54 -16.23
C ALA A 131 -12.57 -25.06 -15.77
N SER A 132 -13.25 -24.34 -14.86
CA SER A 132 -14.49 -24.78 -14.20
C SER A 132 -15.63 -25.19 -15.14
N THR A 133 -15.63 -24.68 -16.37
CA THR A 133 -16.63 -25.00 -17.42
C THR A 133 -16.14 -26.05 -18.42
N ASN A 134 -14.93 -26.58 -18.27
CA ASN A 134 -14.30 -27.53 -19.18
C ASN A 134 -13.89 -28.81 -18.43
N GLU A 135 -14.77 -29.80 -18.48
CA GLU A 135 -14.66 -31.07 -17.75
C GLU A 135 -13.33 -31.80 -18.02
N VAL A 136 -12.88 -31.83 -19.28
CA VAL A 136 -11.62 -32.46 -19.71
C VAL A 136 -10.40 -31.77 -19.07
N VAL A 137 -10.44 -30.45 -18.98
CA VAL A 137 -9.35 -29.68 -18.36
C VAL A 137 -9.39 -29.81 -16.83
N CYS A 138 -10.58 -29.85 -16.23
CA CYS A 138 -10.75 -30.10 -14.80
C CYS A 138 -10.25 -31.48 -14.37
N GLU A 139 -10.55 -32.53 -15.15
CA GLU A 139 -10.02 -33.89 -14.93
C GLU A 139 -8.50 -33.89 -15.03
N TRP A 140 -7.95 -33.34 -16.11
CA TRP A 140 -6.50 -33.29 -16.29
C TRP A 140 -5.79 -32.53 -15.18
N LEU A 141 -6.34 -31.39 -14.73
CA LEU A 141 -5.78 -30.61 -13.62
C LEU A 141 -5.86 -31.38 -12.28
N SER A 142 -6.94 -32.14 -12.06
CA SER A 142 -7.09 -32.97 -10.85
C SER A 142 -6.06 -34.10 -10.83
N ASP A 143 -5.91 -34.81 -11.95
CA ASP A 143 -4.97 -35.92 -12.11
C ASP A 143 -3.50 -35.49 -11.96
N ASN A 144 -3.20 -34.23 -12.28
CA ASN A 144 -1.85 -33.67 -12.23
C ASN A 144 -1.62 -32.72 -11.05
N SER A 145 -2.57 -32.60 -10.11
CA SER A 145 -2.55 -31.60 -9.03
C SER A 145 -1.27 -31.65 -8.18
N ASP A 146 -0.86 -32.84 -7.72
CA ASP A 146 0.37 -33.03 -6.95
C ASP A 146 1.64 -32.68 -7.75
N LEU A 147 1.64 -32.96 -9.05
CA LEU A 147 2.75 -32.64 -9.94
C LEU A 147 2.86 -31.13 -10.17
N ILE A 148 1.72 -30.43 -10.28
CA ILE A 148 1.67 -28.98 -10.44
C ILE A 148 2.17 -28.30 -9.16
N ILE A 149 1.65 -28.71 -7.99
CA ILE A 149 2.05 -28.17 -6.69
C ILE A 149 3.56 -28.35 -6.48
N SER A 150 4.09 -29.55 -6.74
CA SER A 150 5.52 -29.84 -6.54
C SER A 150 6.46 -29.11 -7.51
N LYS A 151 5.97 -28.70 -8.70
CA LYS A 151 6.75 -27.88 -9.65
C LYS A 151 6.70 -26.39 -9.35
N VAL A 152 5.62 -25.90 -8.74
CA VAL A 152 5.38 -24.47 -8.52
C VAL A 152 5.85 -24.00 -7.13
N LEU A 153 5.77 -24.87 -6.11
CA LEU A 153 6.03 -24.50 -4.70
C LEU A 153 7.35 -25.04 -4.13
N LYS A 154 8.27 -25.50 -4.99
CA LYS A 154 9.61 -25.94 -4.59
C LYS A 154 10.57 -24.77 -4.32
#